data_AF-A0A7R9Q2J6-F1
#
_entry.id   AF-A0A7R9Q2J6-F1
#
_cell.length_a   1.000
_cell.length_b   1.000
_cell.length_c   1.000
_cell.angle_alpha   90.00
_cell.angle_beta   90.00
_cell.angle_gamma   90.00
#
_symmetry.space_group_name_H-M   'P 1'
#
loop_
_entity.id
_entity.type
_entity.pdbx_description
1 polymer ?
#
loop_
_entity_poly.entity_id
_entity_poly.type
_entity_poly.pdbx_seq_one_letter_code
_entity_poly.pdbx_strand_id
1 'polypeptide(L)'
;EYFHGRNRWVEYSDDAYLDYDASQIPAEWHGWMHYTTDIPPTVKPPVKYKWMCDEHRVNFTGTHLQYVPYSTTREKIQKWDKRLPQITASEK
;
A
#
# COMPACT_ATOMS: atom_id res chain seq x y z
N GLU A 1 24.02 12.79 -26.47
CA GLU A 1 22.63 12.35 -26.70
C GLU A 1 22.46 10.98 -26.07
N TYR A 2 21.51 10.80 -25.14
CA TYR A 2 21.28 9.51 -24.51
C TYR A 2 20.38 8.65 -25.41
N PHE A 3 20.69 7.37 -25.52
CA PHE A 3 19.85 6.40 -26.23
C PHE A 3 18.49 6.25 -25.53
N HIS A 4 17.43 6.00 -26.32
CA HIS A 4 16.08 5.76 -25.80
C HIS A 4 16.09 4.65 -24.74
N GLY A 5 15.49 4.92 -23.58
CA GLY A 5 15.50 4.01 -22.43
C GLY A 5 16.58 4.32 -21.38
N ARG A 6 17.55 5.20 -21.68
CA ARG A 6 18.50 5.75 -20.69
C ARG A 6 18.43 7.27 -20.56
N ASN A 7 17.46 7.90 -21.23
CA ASN A 7 17.25 9.35 -21.20
C ASN A 7 16.42 9.83 -20.00
N ARG A 8 15.86 8.93 -19.19
CA ARG A 8 15.16 9.24 -17.93
C ARG A 8 15.76 8.38 -16.82
N TRP A 9 16.15 8.99 -15.70
CA TRP A 9 16.67 8.33 -14.52
C TRP A 9 16.24 9.09 -13.26
N VAL A 10 16.32 8.42 -12.11
CA VAL A 10 16.07 9.00 -10.78
C VAL A 10 17.31 8.78 -9.93
N GLU A 11 17.68 9.82 -9.18
CA GLU A 11 18.60 9.74 -8.05
C GLU A 11 17.75 9.69 -6.78
N TYR A 12 17.95 8.66 -5.97
CA TYR A 12 17.17 8.44 -4.74
C TYR A 12 17.69 9.34 -3.60
N SER A 13 16.85 9.57 -2.58
CA SER A 13 17.23 10.39 -1.41
C SER A 13 18.33 9.72 -0.58
N ASP A 14 19.27 10.51 -0.07
CA ASP A 14 20.33 10.08 0.85
C ASP A 14 19.79 9.43 2.14
N ASP A 15 18.53 9.66 2.49
CA ASP A 15 17.87 9.06 3.67
C ASP A 15 17.87 7.52 3.63
N ALA A 16 17.88 6.93 2.43
CA ALA A 16 17.99 5.48 2.24
C ALA A 16 19.44 4.99 2.29
N TYR A 17 20.42 5.90 2.25
CA TYR A 17 21.87 5.70 2.28
C TYR A 17 22.42 4.65 1.29
N LEU A 18 22.23 3.35 1.56
CA LEU A 18 22.65 2.24 0.68
C LEU A 18 21.50 1.30 0.31
N ASP A 19 20.34 1.43 0.97
CA ASP A 19 19.16 0.56 0.81
C ASP A 19 18.16 1.19 -0.18
N TYR A 20 18.65 1.52 -1.38
CA TYR A 20 17.80 2.05 -2.45
C TYR A 20 16.94 0.94 -3.06
N ASP A 21 15.64 1.21 -3.21
CA ASP A 21 14.69 0.29 -3.83
C ASP A 21 13.85 0.99 -4.90
N ALA A 22 13.55 0.26 -5.97
CA ALA A 22 12.72 0.74 -7.08
C ALA A 22 11.30 1.11 -6.62
N SER A 23 10.80 0.51 -5.53
CA SER A 23 9.50 0.84 -4.95
C SER A 23 9.44 2.20 -4.27
N GLN A 24 10.56 2.91 -4.09
CA GLN A 24 10.60 4.23 -3.47
C GLN A 24 10.05 5.34 -4.40
N ILE A 25 9.94 5.06 -5.71
CA ILE A 25 9.39 6.01 -6.67
C ILE A 25 7.88 6.17 -6.41
N PRO A 26 7.38 7.38 -6.13
CA PRO A 26 5.95 7.61 -5.94
C PRO A 26 5.17 7.39 -7.24
N ALA A 27 3.88 7.08 -7.12
CA ALA A 27 3.02 6.75 -8.26
C ALA A 27 2.99 7.85 -9.35
N GLU A 28 3.10 9.12 -8.95
CA GLU A 28 3.10 10.27 -9.86
C GLU A 28 4.33 10.26 -10.79
N TRP A 29 5.49 9.88 -10.27
CA TRP A 29 6.75 9.84 -10.99
C TRP A 29 6.96 8.51 -11.73
N HIS A 30 6.35 7.43 -11.24
CA HIS A 30 6.43 6.11 -11.87
C HIS A 30 5.93 6.12 -13.32
N GLY A 31 4.79 6.77 -13.60
CA GLY A 31 4.26 6.86 -14.98
C GLY A 31 5.19 7.59 -15.95
N TRP A 32 5.84 8.66 -15.49
CA TRP A 32 6.79 9.41 -16.30
C TRP A 32 8.11 8.64 -16.50
N MET A 33 8.60 7.97 -15.46
CA MET A 33 9.82 7.15 -15.52
C MET A 33 9.68 5.98 -16.49
N HIS A 34 8.51 5.34 -16.53
CA HIS A 34 8.24 4.19 -17.39
C HIS A 34 7.67 4.56 -18.77
N TYR A 35 7.86 5.80 -19.24
CA TYR A 35 7.40 6.27 -20.55
C TYR A 35 5.88 6.08 -20.80
N THR A 36 5.08 6.01 -19.75
CA THR A 36 3.61 5.97 -19.88
C THR A 36 3.07 7.37 -20.19
N THR A 37 3.72 8.40 -19.65
CA THR A 37 3.41 9.81 -19.92
C THR A 37 4.69 10.58 -20.28
N ASP A 38 4.58 11.51 -21.23
CA ASP A 38 5.69 12.41 -21.58
C ASP A 38 5.79 13.61 -20.64
N ILE A 39 4.65 13.98 -20.04
CA ILE A 39 4.55 15.13 -19.16
C ILE A 39 4.93 14.70 -17.74
N PRO A 40 5.94 15.34 -17.10
CA PRO A 40 6.28 15.05 -15.72
C PRO A 40 5.22 15.62 -14.75
N PRO A 41 5.08 15.03 -13.55
CA PRO A 41 4.08 15.47 -12.56
C PRO A 41 4.27 16.92 -12.10
N THR A 42 5.49 17.48 -12.23
CA THR A 42 5.76 18.91 -11.96
C THR A 42 4.99 19.86 -12.88
N VAL A 43 4.78 19.47 -14.14
CA VAL A 43 4.06 20.29 -15.14
C VAL A 43 2.56 20.05 -15.06
N LYS A 44 2.16 18.79 -14.87
CA LYS A 44 0.76 18.41 -14.73
C LYS A 44 0.61 17.48 -13.51
N PRO A 45 0.23 18.04 -12.35
CA PRO A 45 0.03 17.21 -11.17
C PRO A 45 -1.15 16.25 -11.39
N PRO A 46 -1.08 15.02 -10.84
CA PRO A 46 -2.17 14.07 -10.93
C PRO A 46 -3.37 14.55 -10.09
N VAL A 47 -4.55 14.06 -10.45
CA VAL A 47 -5.79 14.36 -9.72
C VAL A 47 -5.73 13.67 -8.35
N LYS A 48 -5.75 14.47 -7.29
CA LYS A 48 -5.81 13.97 -5.91
C LYS A 48 -7.26 13.73 -5.48
N TYR A 49 -7.58 12.51 -5.07
CA TYR A 49 -8.88 12.12 -4.55
C TYR A 49 -8.81 11.89 -3.03
N LYS A 50 -9.93 12.06 -2.31
CA LYS A 50 -9.98 11.89 -0.85
C LYS A 50 -9.57 10.49 -0.35
N TRP A 51 -9.73 9.46 -1.17
CA TRP A 51 -9.37 8.08 -0.82
C TRP A 51 -7.92 7.73 -1.17
N MET A 52 -7.23 8.60 -1.92
CA MET A 52 -5.85 8.37 -2.33
C MET A 52 -4.94 8.52 -1.11
N CYS A 53 -3.91 7.69 -1.04
CA CYS A 53 -2.92 7.81 0.03
C CYS A 53 -2.13 9.10 -0.19
N ASP A 54 -2.09 9.96 0.83
CA ASP A 54 -1.37 11.25 0.75
C ASP A 54 0.15 11.05 0.73
N GLU A 55 0.63 10.03 1.45
CA GLU A 55 2.06 9.69 1.55
C GLU A 55 2.35 8.36 0.83
N HIS A 56 3.40 8.35 0.02
CA HIS A 56 3.84 7.14 -0.67
C HIS A 56 4.39 6.12 0.34
N ARG A 57 3.90 4.88 0.28
CA ARG A 57 4.38 3.78 1.10
C ARG A 57 5.20 2.82 0.27
N VAL A 58 6.47 2.68 0.64
CA VAL A 58 7.43 1.77 0.00
C VAL A 58 7.07 0.31 0.25
N ASN A 59 7.73 -0.60 -0.47
CA ASN A 59 7.60 -2.02 -0.22
C ASN A 59 8.23 -2.42 1.12
N PHE A 60 7.43 -3.00 2.01
CA PHE A 60 7.86 -3.46 3.35
C PHE A 60 8.10 -4.97 3.43
N THR A 61 8.17 -5.68 2.30
CA THR A 61 8.41 -7.14 2.27
C THR A 61 9.69 -7.50 3.04
N GLY A 62 9.63 -8.50 3.92
CA GLY A 62 10.78 -8.94 4.71
C GLY A 62 11.10 -8.04 5.93
N THR A 63 10.36 -6.95 6.12
CA THR A 63 10.45 -6.10 7.32
C THR A 63 9.31 -6.44 8.31
N HIS A 64 9.37 -5.87 9.51
CA HIS A 64 8.31 -6.03 10.50
C HIS A 64 6.96 -5.43 10.05
N LEU A 65 6.97 -4.49 9.09
CA LEU A 65 5.77 -3.82 8.56
C LEU A 65 5.16 -4.54 7.35
N GLN A 66 5.64 -5.75 7.03
CA GLN A 66 5.10 -6.53 5.91
C GLN A 66 3.61 -6.86 6.09
N TYR A 67 2.90 -6.96 4.98
CA TYR A 67 1.51 -7.41 5.00
C TYR A 67 1.43 -8.90 5.37
N VAL A 68 0.65 -9.22 6.39
CA VAL A 68 0.34 -10.60 6.80
C VAL A 68 -1.15 -10.84 6.57
N PRO A 69 -1.53 -11.83 5.74
CA PRO A 69 -2.94 -12.10 5.49
C PRO A 69 -3.63 -12.66 6.74
N TYR A 70 -4.88 -12.24 6.95
CA TYR A 70 -5.75 -12.74 8.01
C TYR A 70 -7.17 -12.93 7.48
N SER A 71 -7.98 -13.72 8.20
CA SER A 71 -9.40 -13.83 7.87
C SER A 71 -10.11 -12.51 8.19
N THR A 72 -10.62 -11.84 7.17
CA THR A 72 -11.48 -10.65 7.34
C THR A 72 -12.90 -11.01 7.82
N THR A 73 -13.23 -12.31 7.83
CA THR A 73 -14.53 -12.80 8.29
C THR A 73 -14.53 -13.13 9.77
N ARG A 74 -15.64 -12.80 10.44
CA ARG A 74 -15.90 -13.19 11.83
C ARG A 74 -16.27 -14.69 11.91
N GLU A 75 -16.10 -15.28 13.10
CA GLU A 75 -16.55 -16.65 13.35
C GLU A 75 -18.05 -16.77 13.07
N LYS A 76 -18.42 -17.72 12.20
CA LYS A 76 -19.82 -17.92 11.80
C LYS A 76 -20.63 -18.66 12.86
N ILE A 77 -19.99 -19.51 13.65
CA ILE A 77 -20.64 -20.37 14.64
C ILE A 77 -20.19 -19.91 16.02
N GLN A 78 -21.14 -19.47 16.83
CA GLN A 78 -20.87 -19.11 18.22
C GLN A 78 -20.80 -20.38 19.08
N LYS A 79 -19.73 -20.52 19.86
CA LYS A 79 -19.59 -21.62 20.83
C LYS A 79 -20.52 -21.36 22.02
N TRP A 80 -21.07 -22.43 22.58
CA TRP A 80 -21.87 -22.32 23.80
C TRP A 80 -21.00 -21.85 24.97
N ASP A 81 -21.44 -20.77 25.63
CA ASP A 81 -20.80 -20.23 26.82
C ASP A 81 -21.55 -20.67 28.08
N LYS A 82 -20.83 -21.37 28.97
CA LYS A 82 -21.32 -21.89 30.26
C LYS A 82 -21.67 -20.80 31.27
N ARG A 83 -21.11 -19.60 31.10
CA ARG A 83 -21.22 -18.49 32.06
C ARG A 83 -22.42 -17.59 31.79
N LEU A 84 -22.98 -17.67 30.58
CA LEU A 84 -24.17 -16.93 30.25
C LEU A 84 -25.38 -17.57 30.97
N PRO A 85 -26.27 -16.76 31.57
CA PRO A 85 -27.49 -17.29 32.17
C PRO A 85 -28.28 -18.01 31.08
N GLN A 86 -28.47 -19.31 31.27
CA GLN A 86 -29.30 -20.09 30.37
C GLN A 86 -30.73 -19.66 30.63
N ILE A 87 -31.39 -19.11 29.61
CA ILE A 87 -32.85 -18.92 29.63
C ILE A 87 -33.47 -20.31 29.73
N THR A 88 -33.77 -20.76 30.95
CA THR A 88 -34.57 -21.95 31.17
C THR A 88 -35.92 -21.69 30.53
N ALA A 89 -36.26 -22.50 29.52
CA ALA A 89 -37.53 -22.40 28.83
C ALA A 89 -38.64 -22.39 29.89
N SER A 90 -39.43 -21.31 29.91
CA SER A 90 -40.64 -21.25 30.72
C SER A 90 -41.55 -22.38 30.24
N GLU A 91 -41.65 -23.44 31.06
CA GLU A 91 -42.71 -24.45 30.90
C GLU A 91 -44.06 -23.74 30.90
N LYS A 92 -44.90 -24.08 29.92
CA LYS A 92 -46.31 -23.72 29.86
C LYS A 92 -47.14 -24.86 30.41
#